data_AF-A0A964H6Z8-F1
#
_entry.id   AF-A0A964H6Z8-F1
#
_cell.length_a   1.000
_cell.length_b   1.000
_cell.length_c   1.000
_cell.angle_alpha   90.00
_cell.angle_beta   90.00
_cell.angle_gamma   90.00
#
_symmetry.space_group_name_H-M   'P 1'
#
loop_
_entity.id
_entity.type
_entity.pdbx_description
1 polymer ?
#
loop_
_entity_poly.entity_id
_entity_poly.type
_entity_poly.pdbx_seq_one_letter_code
_entity_poly.pdbx_strand_id
1 'polypeptide(L)'
;MPICKTLCISKKPEKYNRLFFGDYGNFQRIDKISYPIFRTLAERSEGNTWFMNEIDYTKDKKGVEKLDSVAKRMFHLNILYQNNMDSLVPNTFGLLSDIATDTWLSYLYSRIATEEQIHCLREEDEILTSTGWKKLKHLTPEDKVANWWKKEGEKVGEITFEKPISIQRQPFTGDLIRWKNGNFTYIVTPKHRVIAYKLEENGKVQWETQQAFRADLNGYYLPLAGWKEKGRKRSLTPLERLKILFFLKGEPLPEKQSYRIQLEGEKSGELKTILEMLQIPYSSTEEGGKRVFTFTFTQPLEKGLNWIDLEEVTGEWGREFFHEMKKWENFGEIREEYFRYEGENLESGEKLIALALLSNYFPQVEERPLPKDTPKKGYRRSLQRGWEGRWKLLFTPSPTQSGGELEKDTLPFIGNIVGVEVPSTYIVVRFDGRQVAVTGNSLSYSNGLFQVFGEKVGEMLDYVYEDEILQKRTEKEIESANKFIQLVLKEEREDDVGKMAVIELLLRTYFLEGIKFPFSFFVTWTINKAYGNAIQGFSQALKLIAWDEMTIHTTTGQNVLKILMSDSEQGFLHLKEKIEKMAYQMAEETAQLEFEWNRYLQKEGPIPGYTQQIGEHFIKYWTDYRLKMLGL
;
A
#
# COMPACT_ATOMS: atom_id res chain seq x y z
N MET A 1 -23.71 1.14 -3.99
CA MET A 1 -22.91 2.34 -4.33
C MET A 1 -22.73 3.10 -3.03
N PRO A 2 -21.51 3.50 -2.62
CA PRO A 2 -21.40 4.47 -1.54
C PRO A 2 -22.05 5.77 -2.00
N ILE A 3 -22.76 6.43 -1.09
CA ILE A 3 -23.51 7.64 -1.38
C ILE A 3 -22.49 8.74 -1.72
N CYS A 4 -22.28 8.99 -3.02
CA CYS A 4 -21.71 10.27 -3.44
C CYS A 4 -22.77 11.32 -3.13
N LYS A 5 -22.73 11.86 -1.90
CA LYS A 5 -23.55 13.01 -1.50
C LYS A 5 -23.08 14.17 -2.37
N THR A 6 -23.75 14.34 -3.50
CA THR A 6 -23.39 15.34 -4.50
C THR A 6 -23.87 16.70 -3.99
N LEU A 7 -23.11 17.76 -4.24
CA LEU A 7 -23.49 19.13 -3.94
C LEU A 7 -24.92 19.43 -4.47
N CYS A 8 -25.90 19.60 -3.59
CA CYS A 8 -27.25 19.99 -3.98
C CYS A 8 -27.33 21.50 -4.20
N ILE A 9 -27.19 21.94 -5.45
CA ILE A 9 -27.21 23.38 -5.81
C ILE A 9 -28.65 23.90 -5.92
N SER A 10 -29.64 23.00 -6.04
CA SER A 10 -31.05 23.35 -6.25
C SER A 10 -31.80 23.73 -4.98
N LYS A 11 -31.26 23.44 -3.78
CA LYS A 11 -31.88 23.77 -2.49
C LYS A 11 -30.85 24.36 -1.53
N LYS A 12 -31.14 25.55 -1.01
CA LYS A 12 -30.33 26.16 0.05
C LYS A 12 -30.52 25.35 1.36
N PRO A 13 -29.44 24.97 2.07
CA PRO A 13 -29.55 24.30 3.35
C PRO A 13 -30.23 25.18 4.40
N GLU A 14 -31.15 24.63 5.18
CA GLU A 14 -31.81 25.32 6.30
C GLU A 14 -31.24 24.86 7.65
N LYS A 15 -30.86 23.58 7.78
CA LYS A 15 -30.28 22.96 8.98
C LYS A 15 -28.76 22.79 8.91
N TYR A 16 -28.02 23.89 8.99
CA TYR A 16 -26.55 23.92 8.86
C TYR A 16 -25.77 23.60 10.14
N ASN A 17 -26.44 23.48 11.29
CA ASN A 17 -25.83 23.30 12.60
C ASN A 17 -25.85 21.84 13.09
N ARG A 18 -26.35 20.89 12.29
CA ARG A 18 -26.37 19.47 12.70
C ARG A 18 -25.03 18.79 12.44
N LEU A 19 -24.58 17.98 13.40
CA LEU A 19 -23.39 17.14 13.25
C LEU A 19 -23.65 15.99 12.27
N PHE A 20 -24.84 15.38 12.34
CA PHE A 20 -25.28 14.29 11.48
C PHE A 20 -26.72 14.53 11.02
N PHE A 21 -27.13 13.97 9.88
CA PHE A 21 -28.52 14.04 9.38
C PHE A 21 -29.06 15.50 9.25
N GLY A 22 -28.17 16.42 8.86
CA GLY A 22 -28.49 17.80 8.47
C GLY A 22 -28.87 17.95 7.00
N ASP A 23 -29.25 19.16 6.59
CA ASP A 23 -29.57 19.43 5.18
C ASP A 23 -28.28 19.37 4.34
N TYR A 24 -28.21 18.37 3.45
CA TYR A 24 -27.07 18.10 2.58
C TYR A 24 -26.85 19.19 1.54
N GLY A 25 -26.12 20.23 1.92
CA GLY A 25 -25.38 21.05 0.99
C GLY A 25 -23.91 20.95 1.36
N ASN A 26 -23.15 20.14 0.63
CA ASN A 26 -21.68 20.04 0.70
C ASN A 26 -20.95 21.35 0.33
N PHE A 27 -21.57 22.51 0.56
CA PHE A 27 -20.88 23.77 0.67
C PHE A 27 -20.12 23.75 2.00
N GLN A 28 -18.83 23.44 1.95
CA GLN A 28 -17.94 23.68 3.08
C GLN A 28 -17.92 25.18 3.36
N ARG A 29 -18.62 25.61 4.43
CA ARG A 29 -18.75 27.02 4.81
C ARG A 29 -17.77 27.34 5.93
N ILE A 30 -16.53 27.62 5.56
CA ILE A 30 -15.49 28.04 6.51
C ILE A 30 -15.83 29.37 7.22
N ASP A 31 -16.71 30.18 6.63
CA ASP A 31 -17.21 31.44 7.19
C ASP A 31 -18.31 31.25 8.24
N LYS A 32 -18.94 30.07 8.33
CA LYS A 32 -19.98 29.75 9.31
C LYS A 32 -19.63 28.51 10.10
N ILE A 33 -19.02 28.72 11.26
CA ILE A 33 -18.57 27.66 12.15
C ILE A 33 -19.63 27.41 13.22
N SER A 34 -20.30 26.25 13.16
CA SER A 34 -21.31 25.84 14.15
C SER A 34 -20.65 25.49 15.49
N TYR A 35 -19.57 24.71 15.46
CA TYR A 35 -18.84 24.28 16.65
C TYR A 35 -17.33 24.52 16.48
N PRO A 36 -16.79 25.63 17.06
CA PRO A 36 -15.38 26.00 16.90
C PRO A 36 -14.38 24.94 17.37
N ILE A 37 -14.78 24.07 18.30
CA ILE A 37 -13.91 23.03 18.86
C ILE A 37 -13.39 22.07 17.78
N PHE A 38 -14.19 21.71 16.77
CA PHE A 38 -13.73 20.78 15.72
C PHE A 38 -12.67 21.41 14.83
N ARG A 39 -12.76 22.72 14.57
CA ARG A 39 -11.70 23.47 13.91
C ARG A 39 -10.42 23.45 14.74
N THR A 40 -10.51 23.78 16.04
CA THR A 40 -9.34 23.75 16.93
C THR A 40 -8.69 22.37 16.98
N LEU A 41 -9.48 21.30 17.03
CA LEU A 41 -8.98 19.92 17.04
C LEU A 41 -8.34 19.54 15.70
N ALA A 42 -8.94 19.96 14.58
CA ALA A 42 -8.37 19.73 13.24
C ALA A 42 -7.04 20.46 13.06
N GLU A 43 -6.95 21.74 13.41
CA GLU A 43 -5.71 22.53 13.38
C GLU A 43 -4.65 21.94 14.33
N ARG A 44 -5.07 21.38 15.47
CA ARG A 44 -4.15 20.71 16.41
C ARG A 44 -3.61 19.38 15.84
N SER A 45 -4.46 18.58 15.21
CA SER A 45 -4.07 17.35 14.51
C SER A 45 -3.15 17.68 13.32
N GLU A 46 -3.41 18.76 12.58
CA GLU A 46 -2.51 19.34 11.55
C GLU A 46 -1.12 19.65 12.06
N GLY A 47 -1.03 20.33 13.20
CA GLY A 47 0.25 20.73 13.77
C GLY A 47 1.10 19.59 14.31
N ASN A 48 0.52 18.41 14.57
CA ASN A 48 1.18 17.30 15.27
C ASN A 48 1.26 16.01 14.46
N THR A 49 1.11 16.08 13.13
CA THR A 49 1.27 14.90 12.27
C THR A 49 2.69 14.33 12.39
N TRP A 50 2.81 13.09 12.84
CA TRP A 50 4.05 12.33 12.97
C TRP A 50 3.98 11.03 12.16
N PHE A 51 5.12 10.36 11.97
CA PHE A 51 5.18 9.12 11.19
C PHE A 51 6.03 8.04 11.84
N MET A 52 5.58 6.79 11.67
CA MET A 52 6.21 5.63 12.31
C MET A 52 7.68 5.39 11.90
N ASN A 53 8.08 5.85 10.71
CA ASN A 53 9.45 5.73 10.20
C ASN A 53 10.43 6.76 10.80
N GLU A 54 9.95 7.77 11.53
CA GLU A 54 10.81 8.71 12.27
C GLU A 54 11.37 8.08 13.56
N ILE A 55 10.91 6.89 13.91
CA ILE A 55 11.26 6.18 15.14
C ILE A 55 12.28 5.08 14.81
N ASP A 56 13.37 5.05 15.59
CA ASP A 56 14.42 4.04 15.47
C ASP A 56 14.11 2.79 16.32
N TYR A 57 13.85 1.66 15.66
CA TYR A 57 13.62 0.36 16.32
C TYR A 57 14.87 -0.54 16.36
N THR A 58 16.03 -0.07 15.89
CA THR A 58 17.24 -0.89 15.72
C THR A 58 17.70 -1.52 17.05
N LYS A 59 17.54 -0.78 18.16
CA LYS A 59 17.91 -1.24 19.49
C LYS A 59 16.90 -2.22 20.09
N ASP A 60 15.64 -2.13 19.70
CA ASP A 60 14.55 -2.93 20.25
C ASP A 60 14.73 -4.41 19.88
N LYS A 61 15.28 -4.71 18.70
CA LYS A 61 15.61 -6.09 18.30
C LYS A 61 16.44 -6.84 19.35
N LYS A 62 17.53 -6.22 19.83
CA LYS A 62 18.36 -6.79 20.91
C LYS A 62 17.72 -6.64 22.29
N GLY A 63 16.88 -5.65 22.46
CA GLY A 63 16.22 -5.38 23.73
C GLY A 63 15.11 -6.38 24.05
N VAL A 64 14.33 -6.82 23.06
CA VAL A 64 13.31 -7.88 23.23
C VAL A 64 13.94 -9.20 23.69
N GLU A 65 15.19 -9.48 23.32
CA GLU A 65 15.93 -10.65 23.82
C GLU A 65 16.29 -10.58 25.30
N LYS A 66 16.28 -9.38 25.91
CA LYS A 66 16.53 -9.18 27.34
C LYS A 66 15.28 -9.35 28.21
N LEU A 67 14.10 -9.39 27.59
CA LEU A 67 12.86 -9.67 28.31
C LEU A 67 12.86 -11.13 28.75
N ASP A 68 12.44 -11.39 29.99
CA ASP A 68 12.17 -12.77 30.42
C ASP A 68 10.96 -13.35 29.67
N SER A 69 10.71 -14.66 29.81
CA SER A 69 9.64 -15.34 29.06
C SER A 69 8.26 -14.72 29.33
N VAL A 70 8.01 -14.29 30.56
CA VAL A 70 6.73 -13.70 30.98
C VAL A 70 6.54 -12.33 30.34
N ALA A 71 7.53 -11.45 30.45
CA ALA A 71 7.50 -10.11 29.87
C ALA A 71 7.46 -10.15 28.35
N LYS A 72 8.16 -11.10 27.72
CA LYS A 72 8.14 -11.27 26.27
C LYS A 72 6.77 -11.70 25.77
N ARG A 73 6.13 -12.68 26.41
CA ARG A 73 4.74 -13.07 26.10
C ARG A 73 3.77 -11.90 26.26
N MET A 74 3.86 -11.20 27.40
CA MET A 74 3.00 -10.06 27.70
C MET A 74 3.17 -8.95 26.65
N PHE A 75 4.41 -8.63 26.29
CA PHE A 75 4.72 -7.65 25.25
C PHE A 75 4.16 -8.06 23.89
N HIS A 76 4.36 -9.31 23.47
CA HIS A 76 3.86 -9.82 22.19
C HIS A 76 2.34 -9.70 22.10
N LEU A 77 1.62 -10.21 23.11
CA LEU A 77 0.15 -10.15 23.16
C LEU A 77 -0.37 -8.72 23.13
N ASN A 78 0.29 -7.82 23.85
CA ASN A 78 -0.13 -6.44 23.93
C ASN A 78 0.08 -5.67 22.62
N ILE A 79 1.24 -5.79 21.97
CA ILE A 79 1.46 -5.14 20.67
C ILE A 79 0.58 -5.76 19.57
N LEU A 80 0.37 -7.07 19.59
CA LEU A 80 -0.51 -7.73 18.62
C LEU A 80 -1.93 -7.17 18.68
N TYR A 81 -2.46 -7.04 19.89
CA TYR A 81 -3.76 -6.43 20.10
C TYR A 81 -3.82 -5.00 19.55
N GLN A 82 -2.80 -4.19 19.87
CA GLN A 82 -2.74 -2.81 19.42
C GLN A 82 -2.74 -2.72 17.90
N ASN A 83 -1.86 -3.47 17.22
CA ASN A 83 -1.78 -3.48 15.76
C ASN A 83 -3.10 -3.93 15.09
N ASN A 84 -3.79 -4.92 15.69
CA ASN A 84 -5.07 -5.39 15.16
C ASN A 84 -6.17 -4.32 15.29
N MET A 85 -6.31 -3.70 16.46
CA MET A 85 -7.35 -2.68 16.68
C MET A 85 -7.10 -1.41 15.89
N ASP A 86 -5.84 -0.98 15.81
CA ASP A 86 -5.39 0.17 15.02
C ASP A 86 -5.75 -0.02 13.54
N SER A 87 -5.79 -1.25 13.04
CA SER A 87 -6.23 -1.56 11.68
C SER A 87 -7.76 -1.43 11.47
N LEU A 88 -8.58 -1.42 12.54
CA LEU A 88 -10.04 -1.32 12.48
C LEU A 88 -10.54 0.13 12.59
N VAL A 89 -9.89 0.94 13.42
CA VAL A 89 -10.21 2.35 13.70
C VAL A 89 -10.33 3.24 12.44
N PRO A 90 -9.41 3.20 11.46
CA PRO A 90 -9.47 4.08 10.28
C PRO A 90 -10.77 3.97 9.49
N ASN A 91 -11.31 2.75 9.39
CA ASN A 91 -12.58 2.52 8.70
C ASN A 91 -13.74 3.20 9.43
N THR A 92 -13.74 3.20 10.77
CA THR A 92 -14.82 3.79 11.56
C THR A 92 -14.91 5.30 11.37
N PHE A 93 -13.79 6.02 11.43
CA PHE A 93 -13.78 7.47 11.21
C PHE A 93 -14.12 7.86 9.77
N GLY A 94 -13.72 7.05 8.78
CA GLY A 94 -14.15 7.23 7.39
C GLY A 94 -15.67 7.12 7.23
N LEU A 95 -16.27 6.09 7.85
CA LEU A 95 -17.73 5.88 7.84
C LEU A 95 -18.49 7.03 8.54
N LEU A 96 -17.95 7.55 9.65
CA LEU A 96 -18.51 8.71 10.35
C LEU A 96 -18.36 10.00 9.53
N SER A 97 -17.25 10.17 8.82
CA SER A 97 -17.02 11.29 7.90
C SER A 97 -18.06 11.35 6.79
N ASP A 98 -18.46 10.20 6.23
CA ASP A 98 -19.45 10.09 5.14
C ASP A 98 -20.86 10.56 5.56
N ILE A 99 -21.18 10.49 6.84
CA ILE A 99 -22.48 10.92 7.38
C ILE A 99 -22.45 12.28 8.09
N ALA A 100 -21.27 12.79 8.42
CA ALA A 100 -21.11 14.07 9.07
C ALA A 100 -21.57 15.22 8.16
N THR A 101 -22.44 16.07 8.68
CA THR A 101 -22.96 17.26 7.99
C THR A 101 -22.31 18.55 8.44
N ASP A 102 -21.70 18.58 9.63
CA ASP A 102 -20.84 19.70 10.04
C ASP A 102 -19.52 19.68 9.27
N THR A 103 -19.16 20.82 8.69
CA THR A 103 -17.99 20.95 7.80
C THR A 103 -16.68 20.60 8.51
N TRP A 104 -16.48 21.12 9.73
CA TRP A 104 -15.23 20.92 10.46
C TRP A 104 -15.16 19.54 11.09
N LEU A 105 -16.29 18.96 11.51
CA LEU A 105 -16.35 17.59 11.98
C LEU A 105 -16.07 16.59 10.86
N SER A 106 -16.70 16.78 9.68
CA SER A 106 -16.42 15.94 8.51
C SER A 106 -14.96 16.03 8.09
N TYR A 107 -14.39 17.25 8.06
CA TYR A 107 -12.96 17.44 7.81
C TYR A 107 -12.08 16.73 8.84
N LEU A 108 -12.38 16.90 10.13
CA LEU A 108 -11.64 16.27 11.23
C LEU A 108 -11.72 14.75 11.16
N TYR A 109 -12.89 14.17 10.92
CA TYR A 109 -13.03 12.71 10.77
C TYR A 109 -12.34 12.17 9.52
N SER A 110 -12.44 12.86 8.38
CA SER A 110 -11.66 12.51 7.19
C SER A 110 -10.16 12.56 7.47
N ARG A 111 -9.72 13.55 8.25
CA ARG A 111 -8.33 13.72 8.65
C ARG A 111 -7.86 12.62 9.60
N ILE A 112 -8.61 12.33 10.66
CA ILE A 112 -8.36 11.22 11.59
C ILE A 112 -8.31 9.92 10.79
N ALA A 113 -9.31 9.66 9.95
CA ALA A 113 -9.30 8.50 9.06
C ALA A 113 -8.03 8.48 8.20
N THR A 114 -7.56 9.61 7.68
CA THR A 114 -6.31 9.70 6.91
C THR A 114 -5.05 9.54 7.78
N GLU A 115 -5.06 9.91 9.05
CA GLU A 115 -4.01 9.67 10.07
C GLU A 115 -3.86 8.21 10.40
N GLU A 116 -4.99 7.55 10.57
CA GLU A 116 -5.10 6.12 10.78
C GLU A 116 -4.92 5.32 9.47
N GLN A 117 -5.18 5.93 8.31
CA GLN A 117 -5.17 5.21 7.03
C GLN A 117 -3.75 4.84 6.59
N ILE A 118 -3.69 3.56 6.30
CA ILE A 118 -2.64 2.85 5.59
C ILE A 118 -2.30 3.57 4.28
N HIS A 119 -1.01 3.75 4.04
CA HIS A 119 -0.47 4.42 2.85
C HIS A 119 -0.67 3.58 1.59
N CYS A 120 -1.63 3.92 0.73
CA CYS A 120 -2.10 3.01 -0.32
C CYS A 120 -1.98 3.55 -1.76
N LEU A 121 -2.13 2.63 -2.69
CA LEU A 121 -2.18 2.79 -4.16
C LEU A 121 -3.62 2.54 -4.65
N ARG A 122 -3.98 2.87 -5.88
CA ARG A 122 -5.33 2.59 -6.41
C ARG A 122 -5.46 1.09 -6.73
N GLU A 123 -6.64 0.50 -6.54
CA GLU A 123 -6.83 -0.94 -6.82
C GLU A 123 -6.58 -1.36 -8.29
N GLU A 124 -6.63 -0.39 -9.21
CA GLU A 124 -6.32 -0.56 -10.64
C GLU A 124 -4.82 -0.43 -10.98
N ASP A 125 -4.00 0.09 -10.05
CA ASP A 125 -2.55 0.14 -10.22
C ASP A 125 -1.97 -1.29 -10.21
N GLU A 126 -0.83 -1.45 -10.86
CA GLU A 126 -0.18 -2.75 -11.02
C GLU A 126 1.08 -2.84 -10.16
N ILE A 127 1.33 -4.02 -9.62
CA ILE A 127 2.53 -4.34 -8.85
C ILE A 127 3.29 -5.46 -9.56
N LEU A 128 4.62 -5.40 -9.52
CA LEU A 128 5.47 -6.42 -10.12
C LEU A 128 5.53 -7.64 -9.19
N THR A 129 5.16 -8.82 -9.71
CA THR A 129 5.29 -10.12 -9.04
C THR A 129 6.31 -10.99 -9.77
N SER A 130 6.68 -12.13 -9.18
CA SER A 130 7.59 -13.10 -9.82
C SER A 130 7.03 -13.68 -11.13
N THR A 131 5.71 -13.63 -11.34
CA THR A 131 5.05 -14.12 -12.55
C THR A 131 4.81 -13.03 -13.59
N GLY A 132 4.77 -11.75 -13.17
CA GLY A 132 4.63 -10.59 -14.05
C GLY A 132 3.90 -9.42 -13.39
N TRP A 133 3.31 -8.55 -14.19
CA TRP A 133 2.50 -7.44 -13.67
C TRP A 133 1.13 -7.93 -13.22
N LYS A 134 0.72 -7.57 -12.01
CA LYS A 134 -0.58 -7.92 -11.45
C LYS A 134 -1.29 -6.68 -10.93
N LYS A 135 -2.57 -6.51 -11.27
CA LYS A 135 -3.39 -5.45 -10.67
C LYS A 135 -3.54 -5.69 -9.17
N LEU A 136 -3.48 -4.62 -8.39
CA LEU A 136 -3.54 -4.69 -6.93
C LEU A 136 -4.83 -5.32 -6.41
N LYS A 137 -5.96 -5.13 -7.09
CA LYS A 137 -7.23 -5.81 -6.77
C LYS A 137 -7.20 -7.34 -6.87
N HIS A 138 -6.24 -7.90 -7.61
CA HIS A 138 -6.08 -9.35 -7.79
C HIS A 138 -4.90 -9.93 -7.01
N LEU A 139 -4.17 -9.11 -6.26
CA LEU A 139 -3.05 -9.55 -5.44
C LEU A 139 -3.53 -10.43 -4.27
N THR A 140 -2.83 -11.51 -3.98
CA THR A 140 -3.08 -12.44 -2.88
C THR A 140 -1.84 -12.59 -2.00
N PRO A 141 -1.98 -13.06 -0.74
CA PRO A 141 -0.83 -13.28 0.16
C PRO A 141 0.20 -14.28 -0.36
N GLU A 142 -0.19 -15.15 -1.30
CA GLU A 142 0.69 -16.16 -1.91
C GLU A 142 1.56 -15.59 -3.05
N ASP A 143 1.20 -14.44 -3.61
CA ASP A 143 1.97 -13.81 -4.68
C ASP A 143 3.30 -13.28 -4.12
N LYS A 144 4.43 -13.67 -4.71
CA LYS A 144 5.72 -13.05 -4.41
C LYS A 144 5.84 -11.71 -5.14
N VAL A 145 5.98 -10.64 -4.37
CA VAL A 145 6.04 -9.25 -4.82
C VAL A 145 7.50 -8.78 -4.91
N ALA A 146 7.80 -7.96 -5.93
CA ALA A 146 9.09 -7.31 -6.10
C ALA A 146 9.34 -6.31 -4.97
N ASN A 147 10.23 -6.71 -4.06
CA ASN A 147 10.82 -5.88 -3.02
C ASN A 147 11.99 -5.10 -3.60
N TRP A 148 12.09 -3.82 -3.28
CA TRP A 148 13.19 -2.97 -3.72
C TRP A 148 14.01 -2.47 -2.53
N TRP A 149 15.28 -2.83 -2.48
CA TRP A 149 16.18 -2.51 -1.39
C TRP A 149 17.11 -1.38 -1.79
N LYS A 150 17.08 -0.27 -1.04
CA LYS A 150 18.08 0.79 -1.20
C LYS A 150 19.48 0.26 -0.87
N LYS A 151 20.47 0.61 -1.67
CA LYS A 151 21.89 0.43 -1.37
C LYS A 151 22.49 1.78 -1.02
N GLU A 152 23.13 1.88 0.15
CA GLU A 152 23.73 3.13 0.59
C GLU A 152 24.87 3.56 -0.33
N GLY A 153 24.85 4.81 -0.78
CA GLY A 153 25.85 5.36 -1.70
C GLY A 153 25.67 4.96 -3.17
N GLU A 154 24.71 4.10 -3.51
CA GLU A 154 24.45 3.65 -4.89
C GLU A 154 23.10 4.16 -5.43
N LYS A 155 23.04 4.43 -6.74
CA LYS A 155 21.81 4.88 -7.45
C LYS A 155 20.83 3.75 -7.71
N VAL A 156 21.32 2.51 -7.72
CA VAL A 156 20.58 1.31 -8.15
C VAL A 156 20.36 0.43 -6.94
N GLY A 157 19.10 0.16 -6.60
CA GLY A 157 18.74 -0.76 -5.52
C GLY A 157 18.78 -2.22 -5.95
N GLU A 158 18.67 -3.12 -4.98
CA GLU A 158 18.50 -4.56 -5.23
C GLU A 158 17.01 -4.92 -5.34
N ILE A 159 16.66 -5.86 -6.22
CA ILE A 159 15.30 -6.41 -6.30
C ILE A 159 15.28 -7.87 -5.83
N THR A 160 14.37 -8.18 -4.90
CA THR A 160 14.04 -9.56 -4.46
C THR A 160 12.54 -9.84 -4.64
N PHE A 161 12.14 -11.11 -4.65
CA PHE A 161 10.73 -11.52 -4.70
C PHE A 161 10.35 -12.25 -3.43
N GLU A 162 9.44 -11.66 -2.65
CA GLU A 162 9.04 -12.17 -1.33
C GLU A 162 7.53 -12.03 -1.16
N LYS A 163 6.91 -12.88 -0.34
CA LYS A 163 5.47 -12.75 -0.04
C LYS A 163 5.22 -11.44 0.72
N PRO A 164 4.11 -10.73 0.47
CA PRO A 164 3.76 -9.55 1.25
C PRO A 164 3.50 -9.94 2.71
N ILE A 165 3.91 -9.05 3.63
CA ILE A 165 3.62 -9.19 5.06
C ILE A 165 2.11 -9.01 5.31
N SER A 166 1.51 -8.04 4.61
CA SER A 166 0.10 -7.74 4.70
C SER A 166 -0.40 -7.12 3.40
N ILE A 167 -1.67 -7.39 3.06
CA ILE A 167 -2.40 -6.72 1.97
C ILE A 167 -3.68 -6.16 2.58
N GLN A 168 -3.85 -4.85 2.48
CA GLN A 168 -4.97 -4.14 3.09
C GLN A 168 -5.79 -3.48 2.00
N ARG A 169 -7.12 -3.54 2.12
CA ARG A 169 -8.05 -3.01 1.10
C ARG A 169 -9.10 -2.17 1.80
N GLN A 170 -9.26 -0.93 1.35
CA GLN A 170 -10.21 -0.02 1.96
C GLN A 170 -10.80 0.94 0.93
N PRO A 171 -12.07 1.35 1.10
CA PRO A 171 -12.62 2.45 0.31
C PRO A 171 -11.89 3.76 0.66
N PHE A 172 -11.74 4.62 -0.33
CA PHE A 172 -11.14 5.95 -0.20
C PHE A 172 -11.93 6.97 -0.99
N THR A 173 -12.21 8.09 -0.34
CA THR A 173 -12.80 9.28 -0.93
C THR A 173 -11.92 10.45 -0.57
N GLY A 174 -11.32 11.09 -1.57
CA GLY A 174 -10.43 12.22 -1.34
C GLY A 174 -9.52 12.49 -2.53
N ASP A 175 -8.62 13.45 -2.36
CA ASP A 175 -7.65 13.82 -3.37
C ASP A 175 -6.40 12.92 -3.28
N LEU A 176 -6.02 12.33 -4.40
CA LEU A 176 -4.72 11.70 -4.59
C LEU A 176 -3.69 12.75 -5.01
N ILE A 177 -2.43 12.53 -4.66
CA ILE A 177 -1.31 13.33 -5.16
C ILE A 177 -0.82 12.69 -6.44
N ARG A 178 -0.66 13.51 -7.48
CA ARG A 178 -0.13 13.07 -8.76
C ARG A 178 1.07 13.92 -9.16
N TRP A 179 2.16 13.24 -9.50
CA TRP A 179 3.23 13.82 -10.31
C TRP A 179 3.11 13.33 -11.74
N LYS A 180 3.25 14.23 -12.70
CA LYS A 180 3.17 13.87 -14.11
C LYS A 180 4.12 14.71 -14.97
N ASN A 181 4.54 14.16 -16.09
CA ASN A 181 5.02 14.91 -17.25
C ASN A 181 4.47 14.23 -18.52
N GLY A 182 4.97 14.57 -19.70
CA GLY A 182 4.47 13.99 -20.96
C GLY A 182 4.53 12.45 -21.01
N ASN A 183 5.45 11.83 -20.27
CA ASN A 183 5.72 10.40 -20.33
C ASN A 183 5.47 9.69 -18.99
N PHE A 184 5.72 10.34 -17.85
CA PHE A 184 5.68 9.79 -16.50
C PHE A 184 4.41 10.18 -15.75
N THR A 185 3.91 9.27 -14.92
CA THR A 185 2.80 9.52 -14.01
C THR A 185 2.99 8.68 -12.75
N TYR A 186 2.85 9.32 -11.59
CA TYR A 186 2.99 8.73 -10.27
C TYR A 186 1.82 9.22 -9.43
N ILE A 187 0.91 8.31 -9.06
CA ILE A 187 -0.37 8.66 -8.42
C ILE A 187 -0.49 7.90 -7.12
N VAL A 188 -0.57 8.60 -6.00
CA VAL A 188 -0.59 7.97 -4.68
C VAL A 188 -1.45 8.75 -3.69
N THR A 189 -1.84 8.08 -2.61
CA THR A 189 -2.52 8.76 -1.50
C THR A 189 -1.62 9.85 -0.87
N PRO A 190 -2.19 10.91 -0.26
CA PRO A 190 -1.40 12.02 0.28
C PRO A 190 -0.28 11.65 1.24
N LYS A 191 -0.46 10.61 2.05
CA LYS A 191 0.56 10.14 3.00
C LYS A 191 1.46 9.05 2.46
N HIS A 192 1.29 8.67 1.21
CA HIS A 192 2.12 7.66 0.60
C HIS A 192 3.59 8.09 0.61
N ARG A 193 4.46 7.14 0.94
CA ARG A 193 5.89 7.36 1.00
C ARG A 193 6.47 7.38 -0.41
N VAL A 194 7.03 8.51 -0.79
CA VAL A 194 7.76 8.70 -2.05
C VAL A 194 9.24 8.62 -1.71
N ILE A 195 9.93 7.63 -2.30
CA ILE A 195 11.37 7.52 -2.21
C ILE A 195 12.01 8.31 -3.33
N ALA A 196 13.02 9.11 -3.00
CA ALA A 196 13.81 9.87 -3.94
C ALA A 196 15.24 9.97 -3.45
N TYR A 197 16.14 10.50 -4.27
CA TYR A 197 17.51 10.71 -3.87
C TYR A 197 18.14 11.94 -4.49
N LYS A 198 19.15 12.46 -3.79
CA LYS A 198 20.05 13.52 -4.28
C LYS A 198 21.40 12.94 -4.66
N LEU A 199 22.01 13.55 -5.67
CA LEU A 199 23.39 13.27 -6.05
C LEU A 199 24.31 14.23 -5.30
N GLU A 200 25.24 13.69 -4.53
CA GLU A 200 26.33 14.44 -3.91
C GLU A 200 27.42 14.76 -4.95
N GLU A 201 28.23 15.80 -4.69
CA GLU A 201 29.35 16.21 -5.55
C GLU A 201 30.38 15.09 -5.78
N ASN A 202 30.50 14.17 -4.83
CA ASN A 202 31.39 13.00 -4.89
C ASN A 202 30.80 11.81 -5.68
N GLY A 203 29.60 11.95 -6.26
CA GLY A 203 28.88 10.91 -6.99
C GLY A 203 28.07 9.94 -6.13
N LYS A 204 28.12 10.05 -4.79
CA LYS A 204 27.30 9.26 -3.86
C LYS A 204 25.86 9.72 -3.87
N VAL A 205 25.01 8.83 -3.37
CA VAL A 205 23.57 9.02 -3.30
C VAL A 205 23.12 9.21 -1.86
N GLN A 206 22.42 10.31 -1.62
CA GLN A 206 21.69 10.52 -0.38
C GLN A 206 20.21 10.23 -0.62
N TRP A 207 19.74 9.12 -0.04
CA TRP A 207 18.34 8.69 -0.10
C TRP A 207 17.48 9.51 0.85
N GLU A 208 16.28 9.86 0.39
CA GLU A 208 15.26 10.53 1.19
C GLU A 208 13.89 9.93 0.90
N THR A 209 13.09 9.77 1.95
CA THR A 209 11.71 9.31 1.83
C THR A 209 10.81 10.39 2.39
N GLN A 210 10.01 10.99 1.51
CA GLN A 210 9.10 12.07 1.85
C GLN A 210 7.66 11.61 1.67
N GLN A 211 6.74 12.21 2.42
CA GLN A 211 5.32 11.95 2.19
C GLN A 211 4.81 12.70 0.98
N ALA A 212 3.90 12.09 0.24
CA ALA A 212 3.50 12.62 -1.04
C ALA A 212 2.97 14.06 -0.98
N PHE A 213 2.17 14.40 0.01
CA PHE A 213 1.61 15.75 0.17
C PHE A 213 2.70 16.80 0.46
N ARG A 214 3.72 16.46 1.26
CA ARG A 214 4.84 17.36 1.60
C ARG A 214 5.98 17.33 0.59
N ALA A 215 6.06 16.26 -0.21
CA ALA A 215 7.21 16.00 -1.05
C ALA A 215 7.41 17.13 -2.07
N ASP A 216 8.58 17.77 -1.97
CA ASP A 216 9.15 18.59 -3.03
C ASP A 216 10.28 17.79 -3.68
N LEU A 217 10.07 17.42 -4.94
CA LEU A 217 11.00 16.60 -5.71
C LEU A 217 11.98 17.46 -6.52
N ASN A 218 11.96 18.78 -6.36
CA ASN A 218 12.95 19.66 -6.99
C ASN A 218 14.37 19.33 -6.50
N GLY A 219 15.26 19.04 -7.44
CA GLY A 219 16.63 18.62 -7.14
C GLY A 219 16.77 17.18 -6.67
N TYR A 220 15.69 16.39 -6.69
CA TYR A 220 15.70 14.95 -6.40
C TYR A 220 15.49 14.12 -7.67
N TYR A 221 15.87 12.86 -7.60
CA TYR A 221 15.63 11.84 -8.63
C TYR A 221 14.82 10.68 -8.05
N LEU A 222 13.92 10.13 -8.87
CA LEU A 222 13.14 8.95 -8.50
C LEU A 222 13.84 7.65 -8.95
N PRO A 223 13.90 6.61 -8.11
CA PRO A 223 14.31 5.28 -8.53
C PRO A 223 13.23 4.62 -9.41
N LEU A 224 13.62 4.10 -10.57
CA LEU A 224 12.68 3.50 -11.54
C LEU A 224 12.98 2.02 -11.83
N ALA A 225 14.17 1.54 -11.50
CA ALA A 225 14.61 0.16 -11.74
C ALA A 225 15.56 -0.31 -10.62
N GLY A 226 16.02 -1.55 -10.70
CA GLY A 226 16.98 -2.10 -9.76
C GLY A 226 17.84 -3.19 -10.39
N TRP A 227 18.55 -3.91 -9.53
CA TRP A 227 19.40 -5.01 -9.93
C TRP A 227 19.03 -6.28 -9.16
N LYS A 228 18.66 -7.35 -9.86
CA LYS A 228 18.34 -8.63 -9.23
C LYS A 228 19.59 -9.50 -9.13
N GLU A 229 20.18 -9.56 -7.92
CA GLU A 229 21.36 -10.38 -7.66
C GLU A 229 21.06 -11.88 -7.56
N LYS A 230 19.94 -12.23 -6.92
CA LYS A 230 19.58 -13.63 -6.62
C LYS A 230 18.90 -14.28 -7.82
N GLY A 231 19.25 -15.52 -8.14
CA GLY A 231 18.66 -16.32 -9.21
C GLY A 231 19.55 -17.51 -9.56
N ARG A 232 18.96 -18.61 -10.03
CA ARG A 232 19.74 -19.79 -10.46
C ARG A 232 20.40 -19.59 -11.83
N LYS A 233 19.78 -18.80 -12.70
CA LYS A 233 20.27 -18.52 -14.06
C LYS A 233 21.03 -17.20 -14.10
N ARG A 234 22.34 -17.28 -14.34
CA ARG A 234 23.25 -16.11 -14.45
C ARG A 234 23.64 -15.74 -15.87
N SER A 235 23.68 -16.72 -16.78
CA SER A 235 24.10 -16.53 -18.18
C SER A 235 23.21 -17.36 -19.11
N LEU A 236 23.08 -16.94 -20.36
CA LEU A 236 22.24 -17.57 -21.37
C LEU A 236 22.82 -18.89 -21.87
N THR A 237 22.03 -19.94 -21.78
CA THR A 237 22.35 -21.23 -22.43
C THR A 237 22.15 -21.15 -23.96
N PRO A 238 22.79 -22.04 -24.74
CA PRO A 238 22.56 -22.10 -26.19
C PRO A 238 21.09 -22.28 -26.58
N LEU A 239 20.33 -23.04 -25.77
CA LEU A 239 18.89 -23.24 -25.98
C LEU A 239 18.11 -21.94 -25.78
N GLU A 240 18.45 -21.15 -24.77
CA GLU A 240 17.81 -19.86 -24.52
C GLU A 240 18.14 -18.83 -25.60
N ARG A 241 19.37 -18.83 -26.11
CA ARG A 241 19.75 -18.01 -27.29
C ARG A 241 18.93 -18.40 -28.53
N LEU A 242 18.73 -19.69 -28.77
CA LEU A 242 17.85 -20.17 -29.84
C LEU A 242 16.39 -19.70 -29.63
N LYS A 243 15.87 -19.76 -28.40
CA LYS A 243 14.51 -19.28 -28.07
C LYS A 243 14.37 -17.77 -28.32
N ILE A 244 15.37 -16.96 -27.95
CA ILE A 244 15.39 -15.51 -28.19
C ILE A 244 15.38 -15.21 -29.70
N LEU A 245 16.24 -15.90 -30.45
CA LEU A 245 16.29 -15.75 -31.90
C LEU A 245 14.99 -16.19 -32.57
N PHE A 246 14.40 -17.30 -32.13
CA PHE A 246 13.10 -17.77 -32.65
C PHE A 246 11.97 -16.77 -32.34
N PHE A 247 11.96 -16.21 -31.12
CA PHE A 247 11.02 -15.15 -30.74
C PHE A 247 11.07 -13.98 -31.74
N LEU A 248 12.27 -13.51 -32.10
CA LEU A 248 12.48 -12.38 -33.01
C LEU A 248 12.22 -12.72 -34.49
N LYS A 249 12.86 -13.78 -35.02
CA LYS A 249 12.94 -14.06 -36.46
C LYS A 249 12.36 -15.41 -36.90
N GLY A 250 11.94 -16.25 -35.95
CA GLY A 250 11.47 -17.60 -36.26
C GLY A 250 10.06 -17.65 -36.84
N GLU A 251 9.73 -18.74 -37.52
CA GLU A 251 8.39 -19.06 -38.00
C GLU A 251 8.12 -20.55 -37.73
N PRO A 252 7.02 -20.92 -37.06
CA PRO A 252 6.63 -22.32 -36.96
C PRO A 252 6.12 -22.79 -38.32
N LEU A 253 6.57 -23.97 -38.75
CA LEU A 253 6.09 -24.60 -39.99
C LEU A 253 4.85 -25.47 -39.72
N PRO A 254 4.03 -25.77 -40.75
CA PRO A 254 2.87 -26.64 -40.60
C PRO A 254 3.21 -28.07 -40.15
N GLU A 255 4.42 -28.52 -40.47
CA GLU A 255 4.95 -29.79 -40.00
C GLU A 255 5.23 -29.75 -38.49
N LYS A 256 4.81 -30.80 -37.79
CA LYS A 256 4.94 -30.88 -36.34
C LYS A 256 6.40 -30.69 -35.91
N GLN A 257 6.63 -29.70 -35.05
CA GLN A 257 7.95 -29.41 -34.45
C GLN A 257 9.04 -28.98 -35.45
N SER A 258 8.63 -28.50 -36.63
CA SER A 258 9.54 -27.95 -37.63
C SER A 258 9.49 -26.42 -37.61
N TYR A 259 10.65 -25.79 -37.71
CA TYR A 259 10.82 -24.35 -37.55
C TYR A 259 11.69 -23.78 -38.66
N ARG A 260 11.40 -22.53 -39.04
CA ARG A 260 12.15 -21.77 -40.04
C ARG A 260 12.72 -20.50 -39.41
N ILE A 261 13.98 -20.16 -39.72
CA ILE A 261 14.59 -18.88 -39.36
C ILE A 261 15.34 -18.33 -40.58
N GLN A 262 15.12 -17.07 -40.92
CA GLN A 262 15.77 -16.40 -42.05
C GLN A 262 16.71 -15.29 -41.56
N LEU A 263 17.98 -15.31 -41.98
CA LEU A 263 19.02 -14.38 -41.53
C LEU A 263 19.89 -13.86 -42.68
N GLU A 264 20.48 -12.69 -42.49
CA GLU A 264 21.38 -12.03 -43.45
C GLU A 264 22.85 -12.18 -43.05
N GLY A 265 23.75 -12.35 -44.02
CA GLY A 265 25.21 -12.22 -43.86
C GLY A 265 25.82 -13.07 -42.74
N GLU A 266 26.70 -12.44 -41.94
CA GLU A 266 27.51 -13.07 -40.87
C GLU A 266 26.67 -13.70 -39.75
N LYS A 267 25.46 -13.17 -39.49
CA LYS A 267 24.53 -13.70 -38.46
C LYS A 267 24.11 -15.15 -38.73
N SER A 268 24.17 -15.60 -39.98
CA SER A 268 23.88 -16.99 -40.36
C SER A 268 24.89 -18.00 -39.80
N GLY A 269 26.15 -17.60 -39.60
CA GLY A 269 27.18 -18.45 -39.00
C GLY A 269 26.90 -18.74 -37.52
N GLU A 270 26.34 -17.77 -36.81
CA GLU A 270 26.08 -17.86 -35.37
C GLU A 270 24.89 -18.77 -35.05
N LEU A 271 23.81 -18.70 -35.84
CA LEU A 271 22.71 -19.67 -35.74
C LEU A 271 23.22 -21.10 -36.01
N LYS A 272 24.08 -21.27 -37.02
CA LYS A 272 24.70 -22.57 -37.31
C LYS A 272 25.47 -23.10 -36.09
N THR A 273 26.30 -22.29 -35.44
CA THR A 273 27.01 -22.69 -34.22
C THR A 273 26.06 -23.08 -33.09
N ILE A 274 24.97 -22.33 -32.87
CA ILE A 274 23.97 -22.65 -31.85
C ILE A 274 23.30 -24.00 -32.13
N LEU A 275 22.88 -24.25 -33.38
CA LEU A 275 22.25 -25.51 -33.78
C LEU A 275 23.22 -26.70 -33.63
N GLU A 276 24.49 -26.52 -34.00
CA GLU A 276 25.54 -27.54 -33.84
C GLU A 276 25.82 -27.85 -32.37
N MET A 277 25.92 -26.83 -31.51
CA MET A 277 26.09 -27.01 -30.05
C MET A 277 24.92 -27.76 -29.42
N LEU A 278 23.71 -27.55 -29.92
CA LEU A 278 22.50 -28.23 -29.47
C LEU A 278 22.29 -29.60 -30.16
N GLN A 279 23.16 -29.97 -31.10
CA GLN A 279 23.05 -31.18 -31.91
C GLN A 279 21.72 -31.29 -32.66
N ILE A 280 21.20 -30.15 -33.13
CA ILE A 280 19.95 -30.07 -33.87
C ILE A 280 20.26 -30.20 -35.37
N PRO A 281 19.74 -31.21 -36.07
CA PRO A 281 19.91 -31.33 -37.51
C PRO A 281 19.13 -30.23 -38.23
N TYR A 282 19.75 -29.60 -39.22
CA TYR A 282 19.16 -28.51 -40.00
C TYR A 282 19.49 -28.63 -41.49
N SER A 283 18.64 -28.05 -42.31
CA SER A 283 18.91 -27.75 -43.72
C SER A 283 19.03 -26.23 -43.89
N SER A 284 19.91 -25.79 -44.79
CA SER A 284 20.05 -24.37 -45.10
C SER A 284 20.02 -24.12 -46.61
N THR A 285 19.19 -23.19 -47.05
CA THR A 285 19.13 -22.71 -48.46
C THR A 285 19.41 -21.21 -48.53
N GLU A 286 19.82 -20.73 -49.70
CA GLU A 286 20.07 -19.32 -49.95
C GLU A 286 18.95 -18.75 -50.84
N GLU A 287 18.20 -17.79 -50.31
CA GLU A 287 17.05 -17.17 -50.99
C GLU A 287 17.21 -15.65 -50.95
N GLY A 288 17.45 -15.04 -52.11
CA GLY A 288 17.49 -13.57 -52.26
C GLY A 288 18.54 -12.86 -51.41
N GLY A 289 19.73 -13.45 -51.23
CA GLY A 289 20.81 -12.89 -50.41
C GLY A 289 20.67 -13.13 -48.90
N LYS A 290 19.65 -13.90 -48.48
CA LYS A 290 19.46 -14.34 -47.09
C LYS A 290 19.60 -15.85 -47.00
N ARG A 291 20.09 -16.36 -45.86
CA ARG A 291 20.15 -17.79 -45.59
C ARG A 291 18.96 -18.21 -44.74
N VAL A 292 18.22 -19.21 -45.22
CA VAL A 292 17.06 -19.78 -44.57
C VAL A 292 17.47 -21.10 -43.92
N PHE A 293 17.24 -21.24 -42.62
CA PHE A 293 17.48 -22.46 -41.87
C PHE A 293 16.14 -23.12 -41.54
N THR A 294 16.02 -24.41 -41.87
CA THR A 294 14.88 -25.25 -41.48
C THR A 294 15.37 -26.40 -40.62
N PHE A 295 14.75 -26.59 -39.46
CA PHE A 295 15.15 -27.65 -38.52
C PHE A 295 13.95 -28.18 -37.74
N THR A 296 14.07 -29.42 -37.25
CA THR A 296 13.09 -30.04 -36.37
C THR A 296 13.63 -30.07 -34.96
N PHE A 297 12.82 -29.64 -33.98
CA PHE A 297 13.23 -29.61 -32.58
C PHE A 297 12.16 -30.18 -31.66
N THR A 298 12.54 -31.15 -30.84
CA THR A 298 11.62 -31.94 -30.02
C THR A 298 10.91 -31.15 -28.93
N GLN A 299 11.48 -30.02 -28.49
CA GLN A 299 10.80 -29.09 -27.58
C GLN A 299 10.07 -28.01 -28.38
N PRO A 300 8.84 -27.62 -27.99
CA PRO A 300 8.12 -26.56 -28.66
C PRO A 300 8.87 -25.22 -28.53
N LEU A 301 9.07 -24.53 -29.66
CA LEU A 301 9.51 -23.13 -29.69
C LEU A 301 8.29 -22.24 -29.84
N GLU A 302 8.15 -21.28 -28.92
CA GLU A 302 7.01 -20.38 -28.85
C GLU A 302 7.40 -18.97 -29.31
N LYS A 303 6.43 -18.24 -29.87
CA LYS A 303 6.56 -16.81 -30.21
C LYS A 303 6.35 -15.87 -29.01
N GLY A 304 6.43 -16.39 -27.79
CA GLY A 304 6.25 -15.66 -26.54
C GLY A 304 7.41 -15.85 -25.58
N LEU A 305 7.40 -15.06 -24.50
CA LEU A 305 8.45 -15.06 -23.46
C LEU A 305 7.98 -15.67 -22.13
N ASN A 306 6.89 -16.46 -22.15
CA ASN A 306 6.30 -17.03 -20.94
C ASN A 306 7.16 -18.10 -20.27
N TRP A 307 8.11 -18.66 -21.02
CA TRP A 307 9.12 -19.58 -20.50
C TRP A 307 10.14 -18.90 -19.57
N ILE A 308 10.16 -17.57 -19.49
CA ILE A 308 11.01 -16.81 -18.58
C ILE A 308 10.31 -16.67 -17.22
N ASP A 309 10.89 -17.34 -16.23
CA ASP A 309 10.58 -17.16 -14.81
C ASP A 309 11.46 -16.06 -14.22
N LEU A 310 10.84 -14.98 -13.76
CA LEU A 310 11.54 -13.82 -13.22
C LEU A 310 12.23 -14.13 -11.88
N GLU A 311 11.78 -15.16 -11.15
CA GLU A 311 12.41 -15.60 -9.90
C GLU A 311 13.75 -16.30 -10.16
N GLU A 312 13.86 -17.04 -11.26
CA GLU A 312 15.03 -17.86 -11.57
C GLU A 312 16.17 -17.07 -12.23
N VAL A 313 15.89 -15.96 -12.92
CA VAL A 313 16.88 -15.17 -13.67
C VAL A 313 17.52 -14.06 -12.83
N THR A 314 18.81 -13.78 -13.03
CA THR A 314 19.49 -12.60 -12.45
C THR A 314 19.44 -11.39 -13.40
N GLY A 315 19.78 -10.21 -12.89
CA GLY A 315 19.95 -9.00 -13.72
C GLY A 315 21.09 -9.13 -14.73
N GLU A 316 22.11 -9.94 -14.43
CA GLU A 316 23.19 -10.30 -15.36
C GLU A 316 22.64 -11.12 -16.55
N TRP A 317 21.84 -12.16 -16.27
CA TRP A 317 21.17 -12.94 -17.30
C TRP A 317 20.26 -12.05 -18.16
N GLY A 318 19.52 -11.14 -17.53
CA GLY A 318 18.65 -10.21 -18.24
C GLY A 318 19.43 -9.20 -19.11
N ARG A 319 20.60 -8.73 -18.66
CA ARG A 319 21.50 -7.95 -19.52
C ARG A 319 21.96 -8.77 -20.72
N GLU A 320 22.43 -10.00 -20.52
CA GLU A 320 22.81 -10.86 -21.64
C GLU A 320 21.64 -11.07 -22.61
N PHE A 321 20.42 -11.23 -22.11
CA PHE A 321 19.21 -11.35 -22.90
C PHE A 321 19.00 -10.15 -23.83
N PHE A 322 19.10 -8.91 -23.32
CA PHE A 322 18.95 -7.72 -24.17
C PHE A 322 20.09 -7.56 -25.18
N HIS A 323 21.33 -7.92 -24.81
CA HIS A 323 22.44 -7.94 -25.76
C HIS A 323 22.23 -8.97 -26.87
N GLU A 324 21.72 -10.16 -26.52
CA GLU A 324 21.38 -11.19 -27.49
C GLU A 324 20.25 -10.72 -28.41
N MET A 325 19.22 -10.03 -27.90
CA MET A 325 18.19 -9.45 -28.77
C MET A 325 18.77 -8.39 -29.73
N LYS A 326 19.62 -7.49 -29.22
CA LYS A 326 20.28 -6.44 -29.99
C LYS A 326 21.14 -6.98 -31.13
N LYS A 327 21.75 -8.15 -30.92
CA LYS A 327 22.53 -8.84 -31.95
C LYS A 327 21.68 -9.22 -33.17
N TRP A 328 20.45 -9.68 -32.96
CA TRP A 328 19.61 -10.21 -34.05
C TRP A 328 18.83 -9.15 -34.81
N GLU A 329 18.58 -8.00 -34.20
CA GLU A 329 17.79 -6.91 -34.77
C GLU A 329 18.65 -5.66 -35.00
N ASN A 330 18.51 -5.01 -36.17
CA ASN A 330 19.17 -3.74 -36.43
C ASN A 330 18.31 -2.60 -35.87
N PHE A 331 18.35 -2.42 -34.55
CA PHE A 331 17.81 -1.21 -33.93
C PHE A 331 18.71 -0.04 -34.34
N GLY A 332 18.22 0.86 -35.20
CA GLY A 332 19.01 1.93 -35.82
C GLY A 332 19.88 2.71 -34.82
N GLU A 333 20.98 3.30 -35.33
CA GLU A 333 21.98 4.03 -34.54
C GLU A 333 21.38 5.12 -33.64
N ILE A 334 21.09 4.78 -32.40
CA ILE A 334 20.83 5.75 -31.33
C ILE A 334 21.70 5.33 -30.14
N ARG A 335 23.01 5.57 -30.26
CA ARG A 335 24.07 5.31 -29.26
C ARG A 335 24.18 3.83 -28.81
N GLU A 336 25.36 3.41 -28.35
CA GLU A 336 25.64 2.00 -28.03
C GLU A 336 24.76 1.42 -26.90
N GLU A 337 24.03 2.26 -26.17
CA GLU A 337 23.42 1.92 -24.90
C GLU A 337 21.89 1.74 -24.91
N TYR A 338 21.20 2.08 -26.01
CA TYR A 338 19.73 2.02 -26.09
C TYR A 338 19.24 0.75 -26.80
N PHE A 339 18.05 0.27 -26.41
CA PHE A 339 17.38 -0.85 -27.05
C PHE A 339 15.93 -0.49 -27.38
N ARG A 340 15.47 -0.76 -28.60
CA ARG A 340 14.08 -0.54 -29.02
C ARG A 340 13.44 -1.90 -29.27
N TYR A 341 12.15 -2.06 -29.01
CA TYR A 341 11.40 -3.27 -29.41
C TYR A 341 10.07 -2.88 -30.00
N GLU A 342 9.73 -3.49 -31.13
CA GLU A 342 8.42 -3.37 -31.76
C GLU A 342 7.81 -4.76 -31.95
N GLY A 343 6.57 -4.96 -31.51
CA GLY A 343 5.91 -6.26 -31.65
C GLY A 343 4.44 -6.28 -31.24
N GLU A 344 3.71 -7.29 -31.69
CA GLU A 344 2.23 -7.38 -31.55
C GLU A 344 1.78 -8.14 -30.30
N ASN A 345 2.68 -8.91 -29.65
CA ASN A 345 2.34 -9.75 -28.50
C ASN A 345 2.32 -8.94 -27.19
N LEU A 346 1.13 -8.82 -26.57
CA LEU A 346 0.94 -8.08 -25.33
C LEU A 346 1.84 -8.61 -24.20
N GLU A 347 1.74 -9.90 -23.92
CA GLU A 347 2.38 -10.60 -22.81
C GLU A 347 3.92 -10.57 -22.90
N SER A 348 4.46 -10.64 -24.11
CA SER A 348 5.90 -10.54 -24.35
C SER A 348 6.41 -9.13 -24.03
N GLY A 349 5.67 -8.09 -24.41
CA GLY A 349 6.00 -6.71 -24.03
C GLY A 349 6.03 -6.51 -22.51
N GLU A 350 5.02 -7.04 -21.81
CA GLU A 350 4.95 -7.03 -20.35
C GLU A 350 6.16 -7.72 -19.69
N LYS A 351 6.55 -8.89 -20.21
CA LYS A 351 7.71 -9.65 -19.72
C LYS A 351 9.03 -8.90 -19.98
N LEU A 352 9.18 -8.24 -21.13
CA LEU A 352 10.35 -7.43 -21.45
C LEU A 352 10.48 -6.22 -20.51
N ILE A 353 9.38 -5.53 -20.21
CA ILE A 353 9.34 -4.44 -19.22
C ILE A 353 9.83 -4.96 -17.86
N ALA A 354 9.29 -6.08 -17.38
CA ALA A 354 9.71 -6.67 -16.11
C ALA A 354 11.19 -7.04 -16.11
N LEU A 355 11.68 -7.74 -17.14
CA LEU A 355 13.08 -8.16 -17.23
C LEU A 355 14.05 -6.98 -17.30
N ALA A 356 13.68 -5.90 -18.00
CA ALA A 356 14.46 -4.67 -18.08
C ALA A 356 14.70 -4.06 -16.69
N LEU A 357 13.64 -3.97 -15.88
CA LEU A 357 13.72 -3.42 -14.53
C LEU A 357 14.66 -4.20 -13.62
N LEU A 358 14.70 -5.53 -13.75
CA LEU A 358 15.59 -6.41 -12.98
C LEU A 358 17.05 -6.30 -13.42
N SER A 359 17.29 -5.78 -14.62
CA SER A 359 18.59 -5.68 -15.28
C SER A 359 19.14 -4.24 -15.32
N ASN A 360 18.53 -3.35 -14.54
CA ASN A 360 18.82 -1.92 -14.48
C ASN A 360 18.67 -1.19 -15.84
N TYR A 361 17.61 -1.52 -16.58
CA TYR A 361 17.13 -0.75 -17.73
C TYR A 361 15.77 -0.11 -17.40
N PHE A 362 15.58 1.14 -17.83
CA PHE A 362 14.30 1.83 -17.74
C PHE A 362 13.49 1.61 -19.01
N PRO A 363 12.32 0.96 -18.94
CA PRO A 363 11.41 0.81 -20.06
C PRO A 363 10.52 2.05 -20.23
N GLN A 364 10.68 2.76 -21.33
CA GLN A 364 9.77 3.77 -21.83
C GLN A 364 8.78 3.12 -22.79
N VAL A 365 7.50 3.16 -22.44
CA VAL A 365 6.41 2.70 -23.30
C VAL A 365 5.97 3.87 -24.19
N GLU A 366 6.34 3.84 -25.48
CA GLU A 366 5.94 4.83 -26.47
C GLU A 366 4.54 4.53 -27.03
N GLU A 367 4.24 3.26 -27.28
CA GLU A 367 2.95 2.79 -27.78
C GLU A 367 2.59 1.42 -27.17
N ARG A 368 1.31 1.25 -26.80
CA ARG A 368 0.78 0.00 -26.24
C ARG A 368 -0.42 -0.48 -27.07
N PRO A 369 -0.48 -1.77 -27.46
CA PRO A 369 -1.64 -2.31 -28.13
C PRO A 369 -2.90 -2.25 -27.24
N LEU A 370 -4.03 -1.83 -27.82
CA LEU A 370 -5.31 -1.87 -27.13
C LEU A 370 -5.83 -3.32 -27.01
N PRO A 371 -6.49 -3.69 -25.90
CA PRO A 371 -7.20 -4.96 -25.80
C PRO A 371 -8.19 -5.14 -26.95
N LYS A 372 -8.33 -6.38 -27.46
CA LYS A 372 -9.16 -6.72 -28.61
C LYS A 372 -10.62 -6.24 -28.49
N ASP A 373 -11.13 -6.10 -27.26
CA ASP A 373 -12.52 -5.74 -26.95
C ASP A 373 -12.75 -4.24 -26.69
N THR A 374 -11.78 -3.38 -26.98
CA THR A 374 -11.91 -1.93 -26.74
C THR A 374 -12.90 -1.29 -27.74
N PRO A 375 -13.99 -0.63 -27.29
CA PRO A 375 -15.00 -0.07 -28.18
C PRO A 375 -14.43 1.04 -29.09
N LYS A 376 -14.56 0.88 -30.41
CA LYS A 376 -14.05 1.84 -31.44
C LYS A 376 -14.84 3.16 -31.55
N LYS A 377 -15.73 3.50 -30.63
CA LYS A 377 -16.61 4.68 -30.75
C LYS A 377 -16.03 5.91 -30.03
N GLY A 378 -15.66 6.93 -30.80
CA GLY A 378 -15.53 8.31 -30.30
C GLY A 378 -14.23 9.06 -30.60
N TYR A 379 -13.19 8.41 -31.13
CA TYR A 379 -11.92 9.08 -31.41
C TYR A 379 -11.94 9.83 -32.76
N ARG A 380 -11.53 11.11 -32.76
CA ARG A 380 -11.50 12.00 -33.94
C ARG A 380 -10.66 11.37 -35.09
N ARG A 381 -11.25 11.34 -36.28
CA ARG A 381 -10.69 10.77 -37.54
C ARG A 381 -9.32 11.32 -37.98
N SER A 382 -8.81 12.41 -37.41
CA SER A 382 -7.51 12.98 -37.81
C SER A 382 -6.29 12.25 -37.22
N LEU A 383 -6.49 11.34 -36.26
CA LEU A 383 -5.44 10.49 -35.67
C LEU A 383 -5.36 9.08 -36.31
N GLN A 384 -6.11 8.81 -37.40
CA GLN A 384 -6.16 7.47 -38.03
C GLN A 384 -4.94 7.10 -38.91
N ARG A 385 -3.96 7.99 -39.09
CA ARG A 385 -2.71 7.66 -39.79
C ARG A 385 -1.63 7.32 -38.74
N GLY A 386 -1.54 6.05 -38.33
CA GLY A 386 -0.33 5.53 -37.66
C GLY A 386 -0.51 4.60 -36.45
N TRP A 387 -1.74 4.28 -36.02
CA TRP A 387 -1.96 3.37 -34.88
C TRP A 387 -2.06 1.92 -35.38
N GLU A 388 -0.89 1.32 -35.64
CA GLU A 388 -0.77 -0.13 -35.75
C GLU A 388 -0.69 -0.66 -34.31
N GLY A 389 -1.59 -1.57 -33.90
CA GLY A 389 -1.65 -2.12 -32.53
C GLY A 389 -0.42 -2.94 -32.15
N ARG A 390 0.74 -2.29 -32.03
CA ARG A 390 2.06 -2.82 -31.75
C ARG A 390 2.60 -2.12 -30.52
N TRP A 391 3.36 -2.85 -29.72
CA TRP A 391 4.23 -2.25 -28.72
C TRP A 391 5.32 -1.46 -29.41
N LYS A 392 5.65 -0.30 -28.84
CA LYS A 392 6.91 0.40 -29.06
C LYS A 392 7.54 0.66 -27.71
N LEU A 393 8.61 -0.06 -27.42
CA LEU A 393 9.35 0.03 -26.17
C LEU A 393 10.74 0.57 -26.43
N LEU A 394 11.17 1.56 -25.64
CA LEU A 394 12.53 2.07 -25.61
C LEU A 394 13.13 1.78 -24.24
N PHE A 395 14.28 1.15 -24.20
CA PHE A 395 14.97 0.78 -22.97
C PHE A 395 16.25 1.59 -22.86
N THR A 396 16.41 2.28 -21.73
CA THR A 396 17.53 3.20 -21.48
C THR A 396 18.29 2.78 -20.22
N PRO A 397 19.63 2.78 -20.21
CA PRO A 397 20.42 2.52 -19.01
C PRO A 397 20.50 3.78 -18.14
N SER A 398 20.69 3.57 -16.82
CA SER A 398 20.76 4.63 -15.80
C SER A 398 19.48 5.46 -15.64
N PRO A 399 18.49 4.93 -14.90
CA PRO A 399 17.17 5.52 -14.68
C PRO A 399 17.23 6.69 -13.71
N THR A 400 17.13 7.92 -14.17
CA THR A 400 16.78 9.01 -13.25
C THR A 400 15.66 9.83 -13.84
N GLN A 401 14.45 9.69 -13.32
CA GLN A 401 13.42 10.71 -13.54
C GLN A 401 13.75 11.86 -12.61
N SER A 402 14.12 13.02 -13.16
CA SER A 402 14.30 14.23 -12.37
C SER A 402 12.92 14.66 -11.84
N GLY A 403 12.83 14.87 -10.54
CA GLY A 403 11.61 15.34 -9.90
C GLY A 403 11.26 16.77 -10.26
N GLY A 404 12.25 17.60 -10.63
CA GLY A 404 12.03 18.98 -11.07
C GLY A 404 11.35 19.11 -12.43
N GLU A 405 11.27 18.02 -13.20
CA GLU A 405 10.54 17.96 -14.47
C GLU A 405 9.07 17.54 -14.29
N LEU A 406 8.63 17.27 -13.07
CA LEU A 406 7.30 16.76 -12.77
C LEU A 406 6.38 17.86 -12.27
N GLU A 407 5.21 17.98 -12.90
CA GLU A 407 4.11 18.78 -12.40
C GLU A 407 3.39 18.02 -11.28
N LYS A 408 3.27 18.64 -10.10
CA LYS A 408 2.53 18.10 -8.95
C LYS A 408 1.13 18.72 -8.91
N ASP A 409 0.09 17.89 -8.95
CA ASP A 409 -1.31 18.30 -8.77
C ASP A 409 -2.09 17.31 -7.88
N THR A 410 -3.35 17.65 -7.60
CA THR A 410 -4.29 16.76 -6.92
C THR A 410 -5.29 16.15 -7.90
N LEU A 411 -5.71 14.92 -7.64
CA LEU A 411 -6.68 14.17 -8.44
C LEU A 411 -7.80 13.65 -7.53
N PRO A 412 -9.03 14.20 -7.62
CA PRO A 412 -10.17 13.66 -6.88
C PRO A 412 -10.42 12.20 -7.22
N PHE A 413 -10.56 11.36 -6.19
CA PHE A 413 -10.74 9.92 -6.34
C PHE A 413 -11.80 9.39 -5.38
N ILE A 414 -12.65 8.51 -5.92
CA ILE A 414 -13.59 7.69 -5.16
C ILE A 414 -13.43 6.26 -5.66
N GLY A 415 -13.02 5.36 -4.79
CA GLY A 415 -12.79 3.95 -5.15
C GLY A 415 -12.04 3.23 -4.04
N ASN A 416 -11.57 2.01 -4.28
CA ASN A 416 -10.73 1.34 -3.30
C ASN A 416 -9.26 1.67 -3.50
N ILE A 417 -8.57 1.82 -2.38
CA ILE A 417 -7.12 1.86 -2.31
C ILE A 417 -6.61 0.55 -1.69
N VAL A 418 -5.43 0.14 -2.13
CA VAL A 418 -4.77 -1.09 -1.71
C VAL A 418 -3.43 -0.74 -1.11
N GLY A 419 -3.24 -1.23 0.12
CA GLY A 419 -1.96 -1.22 0.78
C GLY A 419 -1.25 -2.55 0.64
N VAL A 420 0.05 -2.51 0.34
CA VAL A 420 0.90 -3.70 0.26
C VAL A 420 2.11 -3.44 1.14
N GLU A 421 2.32 -4.31 2.13
CA GLU A 421 3.45 -4.24 3.04
C GLU A 421 4.48 -5.32 2.68
N VAL A 422 5.74 -4.92 2.57
CA VAL A 422 6.85 -5.82 2.22
C VAL A 422 8.08 -5.53 3.09
N PRO A 423 8.96 -6.52 3.33
CA PRO A 423 10.18 -6.39 4.14
C PRO A 423 11.09 -5.20 3.80
N SER A 424 11.30 -4.95 2.52
CA SER A 424 12.17 -3.86 2.04
C SER A 424 11.62 -2.47 2.30
N THR A 425 10.34 -2.37 2.64
CA THR A 425 9.55 -1.13 2.72
C THR A 425 9.40 -0.37 1.39
N TYR A 426 9.84 -0.93 0.26
CA TYR A 426 9.64 -0.34 -1.07
C TYR A 426 9.23 -1.40 -2.08
N ILE A 427 8.32 -1.01 -2.97
CA ILE A 427 7.71 -1.89 -3.96
C ILE A 427 7.87 -1.30 -5.35
N VAL A 428 7.88 -2.18 -6.35
CA VAL A 428 7.91 -1.81 -7.76
C VAL A 428 6.50 -1.83 -8.33
N VAL A 429 6.01 -0.67 -8.74
CA VAL A 429 4.62 -0.46 -9.16
C VAL A 429 4.56 0.20 -10.54
N ARG A 430 3.40 0.12 -11.17
CA ARG A 430 3.12 0.77 -12.45
C ARG A 430 1.76 1.43 -12.42
N PHE A 431 1.73 2.68 -12.86
CA PHE A 431 0.52 3.49 -12.93
C PHE A 431 -0.01 3.55 -14.37
N ASP A 432 -1.34 3.45 -14.50
CA ASP A 432 -2.09 3.54 -15.77
C ASP A 432 -1.54 2.62 -16.88
N GLY A 433 -0.84 1.54 -16.50
CA GLY A 433 -0.27 0.58 -17.42
C GLY A 433 0.82 1.13 -18.35
N ARG A 434 1.45 2.24 -17.99
CA ARG A 434 2.48 2.92 -18.80
C ARG A 434 3.85 2.88 -18.15
N GLN A 435 4.04 3.62 -17.06
CA GLN A 435 5.37 3.83 -16.49
C GLN A 435 5.50 3.28 -15.08
N VAL A 436 6.71 2.77 -14.83
CA VAL A 436 7.10 2.07 -13.63
C VAL A 436 7.71 3.07 -12.66
N ALA A 437 7.42 2.89 -11.39
CA ALA A 437 8.02 3.63 -10.30
C ALA A 437 8.39 2.66 -9.17
N VAL A 438 9.44 3.00 -8.44
CA VAL A 438 9.66 2.44 -7.11
C VAL A 438 9.03 3.40 -6.11
N THR A 439 8.22 2.87 -5.22
CA THR A 439 7.50 3.65 -4.21
C THR A 439 7.61 2.99 -2.84
N GLY A 440 7.33 3.75 -1.78
CA GLY A 440 7.19 3.17 -0.44
C GLY A 440 6.02 2.19 -0.36
N ASN A 441 6.17 1.21 0.53
CA ASN A 441 5.09 0.32 0.88
C ASN A 441 4.08 1.00 1.82
N SER A 442 3.02 0.27 2.13
CA SER A 442 2.10 0.62 3.20
C SER A 442 2.76 0.37 4.55
N LEU A 443 2.89 1.42 5.37
CA LEU A 443 3.32 1.30 6.75
C LEU A 443 2.09 1.24 7.65
N SER A 444 1.84 0.10 8.26
CA SER A 444 1.11 0.03 9.53
C SER A 444 2.09 -0.20 10.67
N TYR A 445 1.60 -0.28 11.92
CA TYR A 445 2.38 -0.71 13.08
C TYR A 445 3.19 -2.00 12.86
N SER A 446 2.72 -2.85 11.94
CA SER A 446 3.41 -4.04 11.41
C SER A 446 4.85 -3.79 10.96
N ASN A 447 5.22 -2.58 10.50
CA ASN A 447 6.61 -2.32 10.11
C ASN A 447 7.56 -2.19 11.31
N GLY A 448 7.10 -1.61 12.41
CA GLY A 448 7.86 -1.61 13.67
C GLY A 448 8.04 -3.04 14.20
N LEU A 449 6.98 -3.84 14.12
CA LEU A 449 7.02 -5.27 14.40
C LEU A 449 8.00 -6.01 13.49
N PHE A 450 7.98 -5.77 12.18
CA PHE A 450 8.89 -6.41 11.23
C PHE A 450 10.35 -6.06 11.50
N GLN A 451 10.68 -4.80 11.80
CA GLN A 451 12.05 -4.41 12.13
C GLN A 451 12.62 -5.15 13.35
N VAL A 452 11.76 -5.49 14.31
CA VAL A 452 12.15 -6.16 15.56
C VAL A 452 12.10 -7.69 15.43
N PHE A 453 11.06 -8.23 14.81
CA PHE A 453 10.78 -9.68 14.75
C PHE A 453 11.17 -10.35 13.43
N GLY A 454 11.44 -9.58 12.38
CA GLY A 454 11.81 -10.08 11.05
C GLY A 454 10.73 -10.97 10.45
N GLU A 455 11.14 -12.07 9.82
CA GLU A 455 10.25 -13.04 9.16
C GLU A 455 9.19 -13.65 10.10
N LYS A 456 9.43 -13.65 11.42
CA LYS A 456 8.48 -14.17 12.42
C LYS A 456 7.27 -13.27 12.63
N VAL A 457 7.25 -12.06 12.06
CA VAL A 457 6.10 -11.16 12.22
C VAL A 457 4.81 -11.76 11.64
N GLY A 458 4.89 -12.52 10.55
CA GLY A 458 3.72 -13.16 9.94
C GLY A 458 3.05 -14.12 10.91
N GLU A 459 3.81 -15.09 11.42
CA GLU A 459 3.34 -16.04 12.45
C GLU A 459 2.82 -15.33 13.70
N MET A 460 3.46 -14.22 14.10
CA MET A 460 3.04 -13.42 15.25
C MET A 460 1.67 -12.79 14.99
N LEU A 461 1.46 -12.17 13.82
CA LEU A 461 0.21 -11.52 13.44
C LEU A 461 -0.93 -12.53 13.28
N ASP A 462 -0.64 -13.71 12.74
CA ASP A 462 -1.63 -14.77 12.56
C ASP A 462 -2.21 -15.28 13.89
N TYR A 463 -1.46 -15.14 14.99
CA TYR A 463 -1.91 -15.51 16.33
C TYR A 463 -3.23 -14.81 16.75
N VAL A 464 -3.54 -13.65 16.18
CA VAL A 464 -4.81 -12.95 16.44
C VAL A 464 -6.03 -13.76 15.99
N TYR A 465 -5.87 -14.61 14.99
CA TYR A 465 -6.93 -15.50 14.48
C TYR A 465 -7.10 -16.78 15.32
N GLU A 466 -6.20 -17.05 16.25
CA GLU A 466 -6.20 -18.27 17.07
C GLU A 466 -6.56 -18.00 18.53
N ASP A 467 -6.27 -16.81 19.06
CA ASP A 467 -6.48 -16.48 20.47
C ASP A 467 -7.92 -16.00 20.75
N GLU A 468 -8.70 -16.84 21.44
CA GLU A 468 -10.11 -16.57 21.79
C GLU A 468 -10.30 -15.29 22.62
N ILE A 469 -9.33 -14.92 23.46
CA ILE A 469 -9.44 -13.74 24.32
C ILE A 469 -9.23 -12.47 23.48
N LEU A 470 -8.29 -12.47 22.55
CA LEU A 470 -8.10 -11.37 21.59
C LEU A 470 -9.33 -11.18 20.69
N GLN A 471 -9.93 -12.27 20.20
CA GLN A 471 -11.14 -12.23 19.39
C GLN A 471 -12.31 -11.64 20.17
N LYS A 472 -12.58 -12.16 21.37
CA LYS A 472 -13.65 -11.69 22.25
C LYS A 472 -13.52 -10.19 22.57
N ARG A 473 -12.29 -9.68 22.71
CA ARG A 473 -12.04 -8.25 22.98
C ARG A 473 -12.33 -7.33 21.81
N THR A 474 -12.45 -7.86 20.59
CA THR A 474 -12.57 -7.10 19.33
C THR A 474 -13.95 -7.24 18.68
N GLU A 475 -14.69 -8.30 19.02
CA GLU A 475 -15.95 -8.67 18.39
C GLU A 475 -17.01 -7.54 18.43
N LYS A 476 -17.14 -6.86 19.57
CA LYS A 476 -18.18 -5.83 19.75
C LYS A 476 -17.94 -4.57 18.93
N GLU A 477 -16.69 -4.20 18.74
CA GLU A 477 -16.30 -3.10 17.85
C GLU A 477 -16.69 -3.44 16.40
N ILE A 478 -16.37 -4.65 15.93
CA ILE A 478 -16.72 -5.12 14.59
C ILE A 478 -18.24 -5.19 14.40
N GLU A 479 -18.98 -5.77 15.36
CA GLU A 479 -20.44 -5.85 15.33
C GLU A 479 -21.09 -4.46 15.20
N SER A 480 -20.62 -3.48 16.00
CA SER A 480 -21.15 -2.12 15.98
C SER A 480 -20.92 -1.41 14.64
N ALA A 481 -19.73 -1.57 14.05
CA ALA A 481 -19.39 -1.02 12.74
C ALA A 481 -20.26 -1.65 11.63
N ASN A 482 -20.43 -2.98 11.64
CA ASN A 482 -21.29 -3.68 10.69
C ASN A 482 -22.75 -3.25 10.80
N LYS A 483 -23.25 -3.09 12.03
CA LYS A 483 -24.61 -2.59 12.30
C LYS A 483 -24.80 -1.18 11.77
N PHE A 484 -23.82 -0.29 11.98
CA PHE A 484 -23.84 1.07 11.42
C PHE A 484 -23.88 1.05 9.89
N ILE A 485 -23.01 0.26 9.24
CA ILE A 485 -22.97 0.14 7.78
C ILE A 485 -24.34 -0.31 7.24
N GLN A 486 -24.94 -1.30 7.90
CA GLN A 486 -26.23 -1.83 7.47
C GLN A 486 -27.36 -0.81 7.65
N LEU A 487 -27.52 -0.26 8.84
CA LEU A 487 -28.68 0.58 9.17
C LEU A 487 -28.55 2.01 8.63
N VAL A 488 -27.36 2.60 8.75
CA VAL A 488 -27.16 4.04 8.45
C VAL A 488 -26.74 4.25 7.01
N LEU A 489 -25.82 3.43 6.48
CA LEU A 489 -25.29 3.64 5.13
C LEU A 489 -26.07 2.91 4.04
N LYS A 490 -26.56 1.70 4.29
CA LYS A 490 -27.31 0.92 3.29
C LYS A 490 -28.81 1.16 3.35
N GLU A 491 -29.39 1.20 4.55
CA GLU A 491 -30.82 1.45 4.74
C GLU A 491 -31.17 2.93 4.91
N GLU A 492 -30.17 3.82 4.97
CA GLU A 492 -30.34 5.28 5.06
C GLU A 492 -31.26 5.71 6.23
N ARG A 493 -31.19 4.99 7.35
CA ARG A 493 -32.02 5.26 8.53
C ARG A 493 -31.54 6.53 9.24
N GLU A 494 -32.38 7.56 9.22
CA GLU A 494 -32.21 8.79 10.02
C GLU A 494 -33.15 8.85 11.25
N ASP A 495 -33.95 7.79 11.45
CA ASP A 495 -34.86 7.66 12.60
C ASP A 495 -34.12 7.21 13.87
N ASP A 496 -34.86 6.97 14.95
CA ASP A 496 -34.27 6.61 16.25
C ASP A 496 -33.41 5.34 16.20
N VAL A 497 -33.71 4.40 15.30
CA VAL A 497 -32.90 3.18 15.14
C VAL A 497 -31.55 3.52 14.51
N GLY A 498 -31.54 4.33 13.44
CA GLY A 498 -30.31 4.81 12.82
C GLY A 498 -29.48 5.66 13.77
N LYS A 499 -30.12 6.60 14.48
CA LYS A 499 -29.47 7.45 15.50
C LYS A 499 -28.80 6.63 16.60
N MET A 500 -29.48 5.61 17.13
CA MET A 500 -28.89 4.74 18.16
C MET A 500 -27.72 3.91 17.62
N ALA A 501 -27.71 3.53 16.34
CA ALA A 501 -26.55 2.89 15.72
C ALA A 501 -25.34 3.84 15.59
N VAL A 502 -25.57 5.12 15.28
CA VAL A 502 -24.50 6.16 15.32
C VAL A 502 -23.94 6.31 16.74
N ILE A 503 -24.82 6.41 17.74
CA ILE A 503 -24.39 6.54 19.15
C ILE A 503 -23.60 5.32 19.62
N GLU A 504 -24.06 4.12 19.28
CA GLU A 504 -23.37 2.87 19.64
C GLU A 504 -21.96 2.84 19.05
N LEU A 505 -21.79 3.17 17.77
CA LEU A 505 -20.48 3.24 17.14
C LEU A 505 -19.59 4.30 17.82
N LEU A 506 -20.12 5.50 18.07
CA LEU A 506 -19.38 6.60 18.73
C LEU A 506 -18.93 6.22 20.15
N LEU A 507 -19.79 5.58 20.95
CA LEU A 507 -19.45 5.17 22.31
C LEU A 507 -18.41 4.05 22.32
N ARG A 508 -18.54 3.05 21.43
CA ARG A 508 -17.56 1.97 21.30
C ARG A 508 -16.18 2.51 20.91
N THR A 509 -16.10 3.38 19.90
CA THR A 509 -14.86 4.06 19.54
C THR A 509 -14.33 4.90 20.70
N TYR A 510 -15.18 5.70 21.36
CA TYR A 510 -14.76 6.54 22.49
C TYR A 510 -14.14 5.72 23.65
N PHE A 511 -14.68 4.54 23.97
CA PHE A 511 -14.12 3.67 25.00
C PHE A 511 -12.92 2.85 24.53
N LEU A 512 -12.85 2.51 23.24
CA LEU A 512 -11.66 1.93 22.62
C LEU A 512 -10.46 2.88 22.75
N GLU A 513 -10.60 4.12 22.25
CA GLU A 513 -9.57 5.17 22.31
C GLU A 513 -9.31 5.65 23.74
N GLY A 514 -10.35 5.67 24.55
CA GLY A 514 -10.32 6.30 25.87
C GLY A 514 -9.91 5.38 27.01
N ILE A 515 -10.01 4.06 26.85
CA ILE A 515 -9.78 3.06 27.93
C ILE A 515 -8.87 1.92 27.46
N LYS A 516 -9.24 1.20 26.39
CA LYS A 516 -8.53 -0.01 25.97
C LYS A 516 -7.10 0.30 25.50
N PHE A 517 -6.93 1.28 24.60
CA PHE A 517 -5.61 1.69 24.14
C PHE A 517 -4.74 2.30 25.26
N PRO A 518 -5.25 3.24 26.10
CA PRO A 518 -4.52 3.71 27.28
C PRO A 518 -4.01 2.60 28.19
N PHE A 519 -4.81 1.54 28.41
CA PHE A 519 -4.36 0.40 29.19
C PHE A 519 -3.23 -0.37 28.49
N SER A 520 -3.34 -0.61 27.18
CA SER A 520 -2.24 -1.20 26.41
C SER A 520 -0.97 -0.34 26.40
N PHE A 521 -1.06 0.99 26.29
CA PHE A 521 0.10 1.88 26.39
C PHE A 521 0.78 1.77 27.76
N PHE A 522 -0.04 1.75 28.83
CA PHE A 522 0.44 1.57 30.19
C PHE A 522 1.23 0.25 30.35
N VAL A 523 0.73 -0.86 29.81
CA VAL A 523 1.43 -2.16 29.86
C VAL A 523 2.80 -2.07 29.16
N THR A 524 2.86 -1.58 27.93
CA THR A 524 4.13 -1.49 27.18
C THR A 524 5.13 -0.56 27.85
N TRP A 525 4.70 0.60 28.35
CA TRP A 525 5.60 1.53 29.06
C TRP A 525 6.10 0.94 30.38
N THR A 526 5.28 0.14 31.06
CA THR A 526 5.68 -0.54 32.29
C THR A 526 6.72 -1.61 32.00
N ILE A 527 6.55 -2.42 30.95
CA ILE A 527 7.55 -3.37 30.47
C ILE A 527 8.85 -2.63 30.12
N ASN A 528 8.77 -1.58 29.30
CA ASN A 528 9.97 -0.84 28.90
C ASN A 528 10.77 -0.32 30.11
N LYS A 529 10.07 0.26 31.10
CA LYS A 529 10.69 0.76 32.33
C LYS A 529 11.28 -0.36 33.19
N ALA A 530 10.58 -1.48 33.33
CA ALA A 530 11.01 -2.62 34.15
C ALA A 530 12.30 -3.26 33.63
N TYR A 531 12.51 -3.24 32.31
CA TYR A 531 13.65 -3.89 31.64
C TYR A 531 14.70 -2.90 31.13
N GLY A 532 14.86 -1.74 31.80
CA GLY A 532 15.96 -0.82 31.51
C GLY A 532 15.89 -0.17 30.12
N ASN A 533 14.69 0.20 29.69
CA ASN A 533 14.39 0.76 28.36
C ASN A 533 14.73 -0.19 27.20
N ALA A 534 14.43 -1.48 27.37
CA ALA A 534 14.72 -2.51 26.37
C ALA A 534 13.94 -2.32 25.05
N ILE A 535 12.74 -1.77 25.08
CA ILE A 535 11.85 -1.59 23.92
C ILE A 535 11.54 -0.10 23.71
N GLN A 536 12.61 0.69 23.69
CA GLN A 536 12.54 2.15 23.72
C GLN A 536 11.94 2.73 22.43
N GLY A 537 12.20 2.12 21.28
CA GLY A 537 11.61 2.51 19.99
C GLY A 537 10.08 2.37 20.03
N PHE A 538 9.58 1.18 20.39
CA PHE A 538 8.14 0.97 20.61
C PHE A 538 7.56 1.91 21.66
N SER A 539 8.28 2.17 22.75
CA SER A 539 7.80 3.11 23.76
C SER A 539 7.70 4.55 23.24
N GLN A 540 8.56 4.98 22.31
CA GLN A 540 8.48 6.29 21.68
C GLN A 540 7.34 6.36 20.67
N ALA A 541 7.15 5.30 19.88
CA ALA A 541 6.00 5.16 18.99
C ALA A 541 4.70 5.34 19.74
N LEU A 542 4.48 4.52 20.77
CA LEU A 542 3.24 4.54 21.55
C LEU A 542 2.97 5.88 22.24
N LYS A 543 3.98 6.72 22.47
CA LYS A 543 3.73 8.08 23.01
C LYS A 543 3.09 9.00 21.98
N LEU A 544 3.46 8.85 20.72
CA LEU A 544 2.89 9.64 19.63
C LEU A 544 1.45 9.16 19.35
N ILE A 545 1.24 7.84 19.25
CA ILE A 545 -0.13 7.29 19.16
C ILE A 545 -0.98 7.72 20.36
N ALA A 546 -0.49 7.53 21.58
CA ALA A 546 -1.26 7.91 22.77
C ALA A 546 -1.65 9.40 22.78
N TRP A 547 -0.83 10.26 22.17
CA TRP A 547 -1.17 11.67 22.03
C TRP A 547 -2.36 11.85 21.07
N ASP A 548 -2.38 11.16 19.92
CA ASP A 548 -3.51 11.20 18.99
C ASP A 548 -4.78 10.66 19.64
N GLU A 549 -4.72 9.47 20.24
CA GLU A 549 -5.90 8.84 20.85
C GLU A 549 -6.49 9.68 21.96
N MET A 550 -5.64 10.20 22.85
CA MET A 550 -6.11 10.86 24.04
C MET A 550 -6.48 12.32 23.77
N THR A 551 -5.80 13.00 22.85
CA THR A 551 -5.95 14.46 22.67
C THR A 551 -6.75 14.84 21.45
N ILE A 552 -6.80 14.00 20.42
CA ILE A 552 -7.60 14.22 19.21
C ILE A 552 -8.80 13.29 19.20
N HIS A 553 -8.63 11.97 19.17
CA HIS A 553 -9.74 11.05 18.87
C HIS A 553 -10.76 10.99 20.00
N THR A 554 -10.29 10.70 21.21
CA THR A 554 -11.14 10.65 22.42
C THR A 554 -11.79 12.01 22.69
N THR A 555 -11.05 13.11 22.51
CA THR A 555 -11.58 14.47 22.72
C THR A 555 -12.63 14.83 21.68
N THR A 556 -12.45 14.39 20.43
CA THR A 556 -13.45 14.54 19.37
C THR A 556 -14.73 13.78 19.72
N GLY A 557 -14.61 12.49 20.06
CA GLY A 557 -15.74 11.65 20.48
C GLY A 557 -16.49 12.24 21.67
N GLN A 558 -15.77 12.73 22.69
CA GLN A 558 -16.36 13.41 23.84
C GLN A 558 -17.21 14.62 23.43
N ASN A 559 -16.67 15.51 22.60
CA ASN A 559 -17.37 16.72 22.19
C ASN A 559 -18.60 16.40 21.34
N VAL A 560 -18.48 15.46 20.39
CA VAL A 560 -19.61 15.00 19.58
C VAL A 560 -20.72 14.44 20.47
N LEU A 561 -20.41 13.49 21.35
CA LEU A 561 -21.40 12.89 22.26
C LEU A 561 -22.08 13.94 23.13
N LYS A 562 -21.33 14.87 23.72
CA LYS A 562 -21.89 15.96 24.54
C LYS A 562 -22.81 16.87 23.75
N ILE A 563 -22.43 17.25 22.53
CA ILE A 563 -23.26 18.09 21.67
C ILE A 563 -24.57 17.36 21.33
N LEU A 564 -24.52 16.09 20.93
CA LEU A 564 -25.72 15.29 20.66
C LEU A 564 -26.65 15.19 21.88
N MET A 565 -26.10 15.12 23.10
CA MET A 565 -26.87 15.01 24.35
C MET A 565 -27.33 16.35 24.95
N SER A 566 -26.96 17.49 24.39
CA SER A 566 -27.28 18.82 24.97
C SER A 566 -27.95 19.79 24.00
N ASP A 567 -27.68 19.69 22.71
CA ASP A 567 -28.22 20.60 21.71
C ASP A 567 -29.50 20.02 21.08
N SER A 568 -30.62 20.72 21.27
CA SER A 568 -31.94 20.30 20.77
C SER A 568 -32.01 20.22 19.25
N GLU A 569 -31.21 21.02 18.54
CA GLU A 569 -31.22 21.08 17.07
C GLU A 569 -30.65 19.80 16.44
N GLN A 570 -29.87 19.03 17.19
CA GLN A 570 -29.32 17.73 16.76
C GLN A 570 -30.39 16.65 16.63
N GLY A 571 -31.49 16.75 17.39
CA GLY A 571 -32.57 15.77 17.35
C GLY A 571 -32.27 14.44 18.04
N PHE A 572 -31.37 14.43 19.03
CA PHE A 572 -31.03 13.26 19.88
C PHE A 572 -31.50 13.42 21.34
N LEU A 573 -31.94 14.60 21.74
CA LEU A 573 -32.23 14.93 23.14
C LEU A 573 -33.32 14.02 23.76
N HIS A 574 -34.32 13.60 22.97
CA HIS A 574 -35.36 12.67 23.43
C HIS A 574 -34.85 11.25 23.67
N LEU A 575 -33.65 10.93 23.18
CA LEU A 575 -32.97 9.65 23.40
C LEU A 575 -31.98 9.70 24.56
N LYS A 576 -31.76 10.87 25.19
CA LYS A 576 -30.70 11.08 26.19
C LYS A 576 -30.63 9.98 27.24
N GLU A 577 -31.72 9.66 27.92
CA GLU A 577 -31.76 8.61 28.96
C GLU A 577 -31.32 7.24 28.42
N LYS A 578 -31.70 6.89 27.18
CA LYS A 578 -31.27 5.65 26.53
C LYS A 578 -29.77 5.67 26.20
N ILE A 579 -29.25 6.82 25.78
CA ILE A 579 -27.83 7.02 25.49
C ILE A 579 -27.00 6.91 26.76
N GLU A 580 -27.43 7.54 27.86
CA GLU A 580 -26.74 7.49 29.15
C GLU A 580 -26.69 6.06 29.70
N LYS A 581 -27.82 5.34 29.67
CA LYS A 581 -27.87 3.92 30.05
C LYS A 581 -26.94 3.06 29.21
N MET A 582 -26.93 3.28 27.89
CA MET A 582 -26.03 2.58 26.96
C MET A 582 -24.56 2.89 27.27
N ALA A 583 -24.22 4.14 27.58
CA ALA A 583 -22.87 4.54 27.93
C ALA A 583 -22.36 3.84 29.20
N TYR A 584 -23.16 3.78 30.28
CA TYR A 584 -22.79 3.03 31.49
C TYR A 584 -22.62 1.53 31.20
N GLN A 585 -23.55 0.93 30.48
CA GLN A 585 -23.48 -0.49 30.14
C GLN A 585 -22.20 -0.79 29.34
N MET A 586 -21.91 0.00 28.31
CA MET A 586 -20.72 -0.19 27.46
C MET A 586 -19.42 0.09 28.22
N ALA A 587 -19.39 1.05 29.13
CA ALA A 587 -18.25 1.32 29.98
C ALA A 587 -17.97 0.14 30.92
N GLU A 588 -19.01 -0.41 31.55
CA GLU A 588 -18.89 -1.59 32.41
C GLU A 588 -18.42 -2.82 31.62
N GLU A 589 -19.02 -3.09 30.47
CA GLU A 589 -18.59 -4.16 29.56
C GLU A 589 -17.11 -4.00 29.15
N THR A 590 -16.70 -2.77 28.80
CA THR A 590 -15.31 -2.48 28.42
C THR A 590 -14.36 -2.73 29.59
N ALA A 591 -14.69 -2.25 30.79
CA ALA A 591 -13.87 -2.47 31.97
C ALA A 591 -13.74 -3.97 32.31
N GLN A 592 -14.84 -4.74 32.19
CA GLN A 592 -14.83 -6.19 32.42
C GLN A 592 -13.90 -6.92 31.44
N LEU A 593 -13.97 -6.59 30.15
CA LEU A 593 -13.07 -7.14 29.13
C LEU A 593 -11.60 -6.79 29.42
N GLU A 594 -11.31 -5.56 29.85
CA GLU A 594 -9.95 -5.16 30.19
C GLU A 594 -9.45 -5.79 31.51
N PHE A 595 -10.32 -6.07 32.48
CA PHE A 595 -9.94 -6.85 33.66
C PHE A 595 -9.60 -8.30 33.30
N GLU A 596 -10.37 -8.92 32.39
CA GLU A 596 -10.08 -10.25 31.86
C GLU A 596 -8.75 -10.26 31.10
N TRP A 597 -8.52 -9.24 30.27
CA TRP A 597 -7.25 -9.04 29.57
C TRP A 597 -6.07 -8.89 30.52
N ASN A 598 -6.20 -8.05 31.54
CA ASN A 598 -5.17 -7.84 32.56
C ASN A 598 -4.77 -9.16 33.24
N ARG A 599 -5.76 -9.98 33.61
CA ARG A 599 -5.51 -11.33 34.16
C ARG A 599 -4.81 -12.24 33.15
N TYR A 600 -5.21 -12.19 31.89
CA TYR A 600 -4.65 -13.04 30.85
C TYR A 600 -3.19 -12.69 30.51
N LEU A 601 -2.86 -11.39 30.47
CA LEU A 601 -1.50 -10.90 30.30
C LEU A 601 -0.56 -11.42 31.41
N GLN A 602 -1.05 -11.49 32.65
CA GLN A 602 -0.29 -11.91 33.83
C GLN A 602 -0.45 -13.39 34.19
N LYS A 603 -1.01 -14.23 33.30
CA LYS A 603 -1.28 -15.65 33.55
C LYS A 603 -0.03 -16.45 33.94
N GLU A 604 1.13 -16.08 33.41
CA GLU A 604 2.42 -16.75 33.69
C GLU A 604 3.20 -16.09 34.85
N GLY A 605 2.61 -15.08 35.50
CA GLY A 605 3.21 -14.36 36.61
C GLY A 605 3.28 -12.84 36.37
N PRO A 606 3.57 -12.06 37.42
CA PRO A 606 3.79 -10.62 37.30
C PRO A 606 5.18 -10.31 36.72
N ILE A 607 5.36 -9.07 36.25
CA ILE A 607 6.68 -8.52 35.90
C ILE A 607 7.07 -7.43 36.92
N PRO A 608 8.35 -7.05 37.04
CA PRO A 608 8.77 -6.02 37.97
C PRO A 608 7.99 -4.70 37.77
N GLY A 609 7.37 -4.19 38.83
CA GLY A 609 6.61 -2.93 38.79
C GLY A 609 5.21 -3.03 38.19
N TYR A 610 4.73 -4.23 37.84
CA TYR A 610 3.36 -4.43 37.36
C TYR A 610 2.69 -5.60 38.09
N THR A 611 1.55 -5.33 38.73
CA THR A 611 0.72 -6.35 39.37
C THR A 611 -0.72 -6.26 38.86
N GLN A 612 -1.49 -7.32 39.07
CA GLN A 612 -2.91 -7.35 38.72
C GLN A 612 -3.68 -6.17 39.33
N GLN A 613 -3.42 -5.84 40.61
CA GLN A 613 -4.08 -4.74 41.31
C GLN A 613 -3.77 -3.37 40.69
N ILE A 614 -2.53 -3.16 40.22
CA ILE A 614 -2.15 -1.92 39.53
C ILE A 614 -2.92 -1.80 38.22
N GLY A 615 -2.98 -2.87 37.43
CA GLY A 615 -3.74 -2.88 36.18
C GLY A 615 -5.24 -2.65 36.41
N GLU A 616 -5.83 -3.31 37.39
CA GLU A 616 -7.25 -3.11 37.75
C GLU A 616 -7.53 -1.68 38.21
N HIS A 617 -6.64 -1.09 39.00
CA HIS A 617 -6.79 0.30 39.43
C HIS A 617 -6.75 1.27 38.25
N PHE A 618 -5.82 1.06 37.31
CA PHE A 618 -5.71 1.87 36.09
C PHE A 618 -6.99 1.81 35.25
N ILE A 619 -7.52 0.60 35.02
CA ILE A 619 -8.74 0.40 34.23
C ILE A 619 -9.94 1.10 34.88
N LYS A 620 -10.12 0.95 36.21
CA LYS A 620 -11.20 1.62 36.96
C LYS A 620 -11.09 3.13 36.83
N TYR A 621 -9.91 3.68 37.09
CA TYR A 621 -9.68 5.12 37.02
C TYR A 621 -10.05 5.69 35.64
N TRP A 622 -9.57 5.08 34.56
CA TRP A 622 -9.87 5.57 33.22
C TRP A 622 -11.33 5.39 32.84
N THR A 623 -11.97 4.29 33.26
CA THR A 623 -13.41 4.08 33.03
C THR A 623 -14.24 5.18 33.69
N ASP A 624 -14.03 5.43 34.98
CA ASP A 624 -14.72 6.48 35.74
C ASP A 624 -14.42 7.86 35.18
N TYR A 625 -13.17 8.11 34.80
CA TYR A 625 -12.76 9.37 34.20
C TYR A 625 -13.44 9.62 32.85
N ARG A 626 -13.56 8.60 31.98
CA ARG A 626 -14.22 8.73 30.67
C ARG A 626 -15.72 8.94 30.79
N LEU A 627 -16.39 8.30 31.75
CA LEU A 627 -17.79 8.57 32.09
C LEU A 627 -17.98 10.00 32.60
N LYS A 628 -17.15 10.43 33.57
CA LYS A 628 -17.17 11.80 34.10
C LYS A 628 -17.00 12.85 33.01
N MET A 629 -16.15 12.59 32.03
CA MET A 629 -15.92 13.49 30.89
C MET A 629 -17.14 13.61 29.96
N LEU A 630 -18.01 12.60 29.92
CA LEU A 630 -19.32 12.68 29.27
C LEU A 630 -20.40 13.35 30.15
N GLY A 631 -20.12 13.58 31.42
CA GLY A 631 -21.07 14.13 32.40
C GLY A 631 -21.87 13.06 33.14
N LEU A 632 -21.37 11.81 33.16
CA LEU A 632 -21.97 10.63 33.79
C LEU A 632 -21.21 10.22 35.06
#